data_AF-A0A8X6NGE4-F1
#
_entry.id   AF-A0A8X6NGE4-F1
#
_cell.length_a   1.000
_cell.length_b   1.000
_cell.length_c   1.000
_cell.angle_alpha   90.00
_cell.angle_beta   90.00
_cell.angle_gamma   90.00
#
_symmetry.space_group_name_H-M   'P 1'
#
loop_
_entity.id
_entity.type
_entity.pdbx_description
1 polymer ?
#
loop_
_entity_poly.entity_id
_entity_poly.type
_entity_poly.pdbx_seq_one_letter_code
_entity_poly.pdbx_strand_id
1 'polypeptide(L)'
;MESLEAYLGIKVVYSEFSAEYKKLQPTEKAFEDTDFEEGYCIPYLNIYRFINLTSKLRGVFNTKSKTSNGKSLNDMLCAEEVIQKDIYAIILHFRKRMCAFTSDIENLYHKQR
;
A
#
# COMPACT_ATOMS: atom_id res chain seq x y z
N MET A 1 16.95 8.02 -26.42
CA MET A 1 17.85 8.34 -25.29
C MET A 1 17.06 8.74 -24.05
N GLU A 2 16.13 9.69 -24.13
CA GLU A 2 15.27 10.10 -23.00
C GLU A 2 14.48 8.96 -22.33
N SER A 3 14.02 7.96 -23.09
CA SER A 3 13.28 6.82 -22.53
C SER A 3 14.12 5.85 -21.69
N LEU A 4 15.42 5.70 -22.02
CA LEU A 4 16.32 4.78 -21.32
C LEU A 4 16.82 5.41 -20.01
N GLU A 5 17.09 6.72 -20.03
CA GLU A 5 17.46 7.47 -18.82
C GLU A 5 16.31 7.55 -17.83
N ALA A 6 15.08 7.77 -18.31
CA ALA A 6 13.88 7.71 -17.47
C ALA A 6 13.70 6.32 -16.85
N TYR A 7 13.90 5.24 -17.62
CA TYR A 7 13.83 3.86 -17.13
C TYR A 7 14.92 3.55 -16.09
N LEU A 8 16.15 4.02 -16.30
CA LEU A 8 17.25 3.86 -15.36
C LEU A 8 16.97 4.59 -14.04
N GLY A 9 16.46 5.83 -14.12
CA GLY A 9 16.04 6.62 -12.96
C GLY A 9 14.93 5.95 -12.16
N ILE A 10 13.93 5.37 -12.83
CA ILE A 10 12.85 4.58 -12.21
C ILE A 10 13.40 3.39 -11.44
N LYS A 11 14.36 2.66 -12.01
CA LYS A 11 14.97 1.48 -11.37
C LYS A 11 15.72 1.85 -10.09
N VAL A 12 16.44 2.97 -10.09
CA VAL A 12 17.14 3.49 -8.90
C VAL A 12 16.13 3.83 -7.81
N VAL A 13 15.13 4.66 -8.12
CA VAL A 13 14.09 5.06 -7.15
C VAL A 13 13.33 3.85 -6.59
N TYR A 14 13.04 2.85 -7.43
CA TYR A 14 12.42 1.61 -6.98
C TYR A 14 13.31 0.82 -6.01
N SER A 15 14.61 0.72 -6.31
CA SER A 15 15.55 -0.01 -5.45
C SER A 15 15.69 0.63 -4.07
N GLU A 16 15.73 1.97 -4.01
CA GLU A 16 15.76 2.74 -2.76
C GLU A 16 14.48 2.53 -1.96
N PHE A 17 13.32 2.68 -2.61
CA PHE A 17 12.01 2.45 -1.98
C PHE A 17 11.88 1.02 -1.43
N SER A 18 12.29 0.00 -2.21
CA SER A 18 12.22 -1.40 -1.78
C SER A 18 13.13 -1.67 -0.57
N ALA A 19 14.32 -1.06 -0.54
CA ALA A 19 15.23 -1.17 0.60
C ALA A 19 14.68 -0.48 1.86
N GLU A 20 14.07 0.70 1.72
CA GLU A 20 13.41 1.41 2.82
C GLU A 20 12.20 0.62 3.34
N TYR A 21 11.35 0.11 2.43
CA TYR A 21 10.18 -0.67 2.78
C TYR A 21 10.54 -1.92 3.60
N LYS A 22 11.59 -2.67 3.20
CA LYS A 22 12.11 -3.83 3.95
C LYS A 22 12.65 -3.49 5.33
N LYS A 23 13.15 -2.27 5.54
CA LYS A 23 13.59 -1.82 6.88
C LYS A 23 12.39 -1.50 7.78
N LEU A 24 11.33 -0.93 7.21
CA LEU A 24 10.12 -0.52 7.93
C LEU A 24 9.22 -1.70 8.28
N GLN A 25 9.15 -2.71 7.43
CA GLN A 25 8.40 -3.93 7.65
C GLN A 25 9.32 -5.14 7.49
N PRO A 26 9.64 -5.87 8.58
CA PRO A 26 10.38 -7.12 8.48
C PRO A 26 9.61 -8.10 7.59
N THR A 27 10.08 -8.29 6.36
CA THR A 27 9.53 -9.28 5.44
C THR A 27 10.30 -10.59 5.57
N GLU A 28 9.59 -11.69 5.77
CA GLU A 28 10.17 -13.02 5.61
C GLU A 28 10.19 -13.41 4.13
N LYS A 29 11.19 -14.20 3.72
CA LYS A 29 11.16 -14.77 2.38
C LYS A 29 9.96 -15.72 2.29
N ALA A 30 9.26 -15.67 1.16
CA ALA A 30 8.32 -16.74 0.83
C ALA A 30 9.09 -18.07 0.81
N PHE A 31 8.44 -19.16 1.25
CA PHE A 31 9.03 -20.48 1.25
C PHE A 31 9.47 -20.86 -0.18
N GLU A 32 10.71 -21.32 -0.34
CA GLU A 32 11.27 -21.69 -1.65
C GLU A 32 10.57 -22.92 -2.25
N ASP A 33 9.89 -23.72 -1.41
CA ASP A 33 9.27 -25.01 -1.76
C ASP A 33 7.74 -24.99 -1.89
N THR A 34 7.07 -23.83 -1.80
CA THR A 34 5.64 -23.81 -2.17
C THR A 34 5.56 -24.02 -3.68
N ASP A 35 4.98 -25.15 -4.09
CA ASP A 35 4.45 -25.30 -5.44
C ASP A 35 3.66 -24.02 -5.76
N PHE A 36 4.08 -23.27 -6.78
CA PHE A 36 3.39 -22.03 -7.21
C PHE A 36 1.89 -22.25 -7.49
N GLU A 37 1.47 -23.52 -7.61
CA GLU A 37 0.11 -24.01 -7.66
C GLU A 37 -0.73 -23.62 -6.41
N GLU A 38 -0.15 -23.56 -5.21
CA GLU A 38 -0.88 -23.30 -3.95
C GLU A 38 -0.65 -21.89 -3.36
N GLY A 39 0.33 -21.15 -3.89
CA GLY A 39 0.68 -19.81 -3.42
C GLY A 39 -0.23 -18.68 -3.95
N TYR A 40 -0.43 -17.62 -3.16
CA TYR A 40 -1.08 -16.38 -3.61
C TYR A 40 -0.06 -15.26 -3.79
N CYS A 41 0.04 -14.71 -5.01
CA CYS A 41 0.84 -13.52 -5.29
C CYS A 41 -0.06 -12.28 -5.40
N ILE A 42 0.20 -11.25 -4.59
CA ILE A 42 -0.47 -9.96 -4.73
C ILE A 42 0.27 -9.13 -5.79
N PRO A 43 -0.40 -8.68 -6.86
CA PRO A 43 0.23 -7.81 -7.84
C PRO A 43 0.69 -6.50 -7.20
N TYR A 44 1.95 -6.15 -7.45
CA TYR A 44 2.55 -4.92 -6.97
C TYR A 44 2.65 -3.89 -8.10
N LEU A 45 2.05 -2.72 -7.89
CA LEU A 45 2.03 -1.61 -8.84
C LEU A 45 2.79 -0.41 -8.28
N ASN A 46 3.72 0.11 -9.06
CA ASN A 46 4.44 1.35 -8.74
C ASN A 46 3.68 2.55 -9.31
N ILE A 47 3.27 3.47 -8.44
CA ILE A 47 2.65 4.75 -8.85
C ILE A 47 3.63 5.88 -8.59
N TYR A 48 3.98 6.58 -9.66
CA TYR A 48 4.77 7.81 -9.59
C TYR A 48 3.85 9.00 -9.44
N ARG A 49 4.05 9.77 -8.37
CA ARG A 49 3.35 11.03 -8.18
C ARG A 49 4.34 12.17 -8.16
N PHE A 50 4.20 13.08 -9.12
CA PHE A 50 4.92 14.35 -9.12
C PHE A 50 4.15 15.31 -8.21
N ILE A 51 4.59 15.48 -6.96
CA ILE A 51 4.07 16.52 -6.08
C ILE A 51 5.24 17.42 -5.70
N ASN A 52 5.18 18.68 -6.14
CA ASN A 52 5.99 19.83 -5.73
C ASN A 52 7.37 19.48 -5.12
N LEU A 53 8.42 19.62 -5.94
CA LEU A 53 9.85 19.40 -5.63
C LEU A 53 10.30 17.97 -5.29
N THR A 54 9.41 17.00 -5.04
CA THR A 54 9.82 15.60 -4.77
C THR A 54 8.98 14.59 -5.55
N SER A 55 9.64 13.67 -6.25
CA SER A 55 9.01 12.49 -6.84
C SER A 55 8.99 11.38 -5.78
N LYS A 56 7.86 11.17 -5.09
CA LYS A 56 7.71 10.05 -4.14
C LYS A 56 7.07 8.87 -4.85
N LEU A 57 7.81 7.77 -4.95
CA LEU A 57 7.27 6.48 -5.41
C LEU A 57 6.32 5.93 -4.34
N ARG A 58 5.15 5.43 -4.76
CA ARG A 58 4.21 4.72 -3.89
C ARG A 58 4.01 3.31 -4.44
N GLY A 59 4.35 2.31 -3.63
CA GLY A 59 3.99 0.92 -3.88
C GLY A 59 2.53 0.67 -3.54
N VAL A 60 1.78 0.07 -4.46
CA VAL A 60 0.38 -0.32 -4.27
C VAL A 60 0.26 -1.83 -4.45
N PHE A 61 -0.25 -2.51 -3.43
CA PHE A 61 -0.61 -3.92 -3.50
C PHE A 61 -2.06 -4.05 -3.95
N ASN A 62 -2.30 -4.61 -5.13
CA ASN A 62 -3.66 -4.76 -5.66
C ASN A 62 -4.31 -6.05 -5.16
N THR A 63 -4.99 -5.97 -4.02
CA THR A 63 -5.67 -7.13 -3.40
C THR A 63 -7.00 -7.50 -4.07
N LYS A 64 -7.49 -6.71 -5.02
CA LYS A 64 -8.71 -6.98 -5.81
C LYS A 64 -8.44 -7.73 -7.11
N SER A 65 -7.18 -7.89 -7.50
CA SER A 65 -6.84 -8.67 -8.68
C SER A 65 -7.26 -10.12 -8.47
N LYS A 66 -8.06 -10.66 -9.39
CA LYS A 66 -8.46 -12.06 -9.36
C LYS A 66 -7.28 -12.95 -9.77
N THR A 67 -7.14 -14.10 -9.15
CA THR A 67 -6.17 -15.14 -9.56
C THR A 67 -6.80 -16.11 -10.56
N SER A 68 -6.07 -17.16 -10.94
CA SER A 68 -6.51 -18.22 -11.85
C SER A 68 -7.82 -18.90 -11.41
N ASN A 69 -8.11 -18.92 -10.11
CA ASN A 69 -9.35 -19.49 -9.56
C ASN A 69 -10.53 -18.48 -9.52
N GLY A 70 -10.35 -17.27 -10.06
CA GLY A 70 -11.38 -16.24 -10.17
C GLY A 70 -11.70 -15.48 -8.88
N LYS A 71 -10.99 -15.76 -7.78
CA LYS A 71 -11.11 -15.05 -6.50
C LYS A 71 -9.94 -14.09 -6.28
N SER A 72 -10.18 -13.00 -5.58
CA SER A 72 -9.16 -12.05 -5.11
C SER A 72 -8.86 -12.26 -3.62
N LEU A 73 -7.78 -11.68 -3.11
CA LEU A 73 -7.45 -11.74 -1.68
C LEU A 73 -8.60 -11.18 -0.83
N ASN A 74 -9.23 -10.09 -1.25
CA ASN A 74 -10.38 -9.52 -0.55
C ASN A 74 -11.59 -10.47 -0.49
N ASP A 75 -11.74 -11.38 -1.45
CA ASP A 75 -12.83 -12.38 -1.44
C ASP A 75 -12.53 -13.56 -0.50
N MET A 76 -11.26 -13.76 -0.14
CA MET A 76 -10.80 -14.86 0.72
C MET A 76 -10.65 -14.44 2.18
N LEU A 77 -10.38 -13.16 2.45
CA LEU A 77 -10.30 -12.63 3.81
C LEU A 77 -11.70 -12.56 4.43
N CYS A 78 -11.83 -13.08 5.65
CA CYS A 78 -13.04 -12.87 6.44
C CYS A 78 -13.21 -11.37 6.71
N ALA A 79 -14.34 -10.80 6.28
CA ALA A 79 -14.69 -9.45 6.67
C ALA A 79 -14.93 -9.43 8.18
N GLU A 80 -14.11 -8.69 8.90
CA GLU A 80 -14.39 -8.36 10.30
C GLU A 80 -15.52 -7.32 10.39
N GLU A 81 -16.11 -7.21 11.57
CA GLU A 81 -17.06 -6.15 11.85
C GLU A 81 -16.42 -4.78 11.64
N VAL A 82 -17.17 -3.83 11.07
CA VAL A 82 -16.65 -2.48 10.83
C VAL A 82 -16.48 -1.75 12.16
N ILE A 83 -15.24 -1.74 12.69
CA ILE A 83 -14.88 -1.04 13.94
C ILE A 83 -14.87 0.49 13.72
N GLN A 84 -14.74 0.95 12.48
CA GLN A 84 -14.73 2.38 12.16
C GLN A 84 -16.10 3.01 12.43
N LYS A 85 -16.08 4.12 13.19
CA LYS A 85 -17.25 4.98 13.35
C LYS A 85 -17.69 5.51 11.99
N ASP A 86 -19.00 5.68 11.85
CA ASP A 86 -19.62 6.25 10.67
C ASP A 86 -18.94 7.59 10.28
N ILE A 87 -18.44 7.66 9.04
CA ILE A 87 -17.71 8.81 8.51
C ILE A 87 -18.59 10.07 8.50
N TYR A 88 -19.87 9.93 8.17
CA TYR A 88 -20.83 11.03 8.19
C TYR A 88 -20.99 11.57 9.61
N ALA A 89 -21.11 10.69 10.61
CA ALA A 89 -21.13 11.10 12.01
C ALA A 89 -19.84 11.81 12.43
N ILE A 90 -18.66 11.34 12.02
CA ILE A 90 -17.37 11.99 12.30
C ILE A 90 -17.35 13.41 11.71
N ILE A 91 -17.72 13.57 10.44
CA ILE A 91 -17.73 14.86 9.74
C ILE A 91 -18.71 15.83 10.42
N LEU A 92 -19.91 15.36 10.79
CA LEU A 92 -20.89 16.20 11.50
C LEU A 92 -20.36 16.68 12.85
N HIS A 93 -19.72 15.81 13.63
CA HIS A 93 -19.11 16.20 14.91
C HIS A 93 -18.00 17.22 14.71
N PHE A 94 -17.17 17.05 13.68
CA PHE A 94 -16.10 17.99 13.33
C PHE A 94 -16.67 19.37 12.98
N ARG A 95 -17.71 19.44 12.15
CA ARG A 95 -18.35 20.70 11.72
C ARG A 95 -19.10 21.43 12.83
N LYS A 96 -19.50 20.75 13.90
CA LYS A 96 -20.19 21.35 15.06
C LYS A 96 -19.24 22.10 16.00
N ARG A 97 -17.93 21.92 15.89
CA ARG A 97 -16.94 22.59 16.76
C ARG A 97 -16.42 23.85 16.08
N MET A 98 -16.25 24.93 16.85
CA MET A 98 -15.69 26.18 16.34
C MET A 98 -14.20 26.05 15.97
N CYS A 99 -13.49 25.17 16.66
CA CYS A 99 -12.09 24.88 16.41
C CYS A 99 -11.89 23.36 16.34
N ALA A 100 -11.00 22.92 15.47
CA ALA A 100 -10.61 21.53 15.36
C ALA A 100 -9.13 21.40 15.02
N PHE A 101 -8.50 20.35 15.53
CA PHE A 101 -7.10 20.03 15.26
C PHE A 101 -7.04 18.85 14.29
N THR A 102 -6.13 18.95 13.34
CA THR A 102 -5.84 17.88 12.38
C THR A 102 -4.35 17.61 12.41
N SER A 103 -3.97 16.33 12.47
CA SER A 103 -2.60 15.90 12.27
C SER A 103 -2.63 14.76 11.25
N ASP A 104 -1.66 14.77 10.34
CA ASP A 104 -1.39 13.61 9.51
C ASP A 104 -0.56 12.60 10.33
N ILE A 105 -0.88 11.31 10.19
CA ILE A 105 -0.13 10.22 10.83
C ILE A 105 0.47 9.39 9.70
N GLU A 106 1.75 9.63 9.42
CA GLU A 106 2.48 8.87 8.41
C GLU A 106 2.67 7.41 8.88
N ASN A 107 2.48 6.46 7.96
CA ASN A 107 2.71 5.02 8.19
C ASN A 107 1.87 4.41 9.32
N LEU A 108 0.60 4.83 9.46
CA LEU A 108 -0.33 4.39 10.51
C LEU A 108 -0.34 2.86 10.73
N TYR A 109 -0.39 2.08 9.64
CA TYR A 109 -0.52 0.63 9.71
C TYR A 109 0.81 -0.12 9.89
N HIS A 110 1.96 0.56 9.83
CA HIS A 110 3.27 -0.11 9.95
C HIS A 110 3.68 -0.40 11.40
N LYS A 111 3.04 0.25 12.38
CA LYS A 111 3.37 0.13 13.82
C LYS A 111 2.41 -0.78 14.59
N GLN A 112 1.40 -1.35 13.94
CA GLN A 112 0.46 -2.26 14.60
C GLN A 112 1.05 -3.67 14.59
N ARG A 113 1.34 -4.19 15.78
CA ARG A 113 1.76 -5.57 16.02
C ARG A 113 0.91 -6.13 17.16
#